data_AF-A0A960QVC6-F1
#
_entry.id   AF-A0A960QVC6-F1
#
_cell.length_a   1.000
_cell.length_b   1.000
_cell.length_c   1.000
_cell.angle_alpha   90.00
_cell.angle_beta   90.00
_cell.angle_gamma   90.00
#
_symmetry.space_group_name_H-M   'P 1'
#
loop_
_entity.id
_entity.type
_entity.pdbx_description
1 polymer ?
#
loop_
_entity_poly.entity_id
_entity_poly.type
_entity_poly.pdbx_seq_one_letter_code
_entity_poly.pdbx_strand_id
1 'polypeptide(L)'
;MLNIEEMLHLPEGRTLEFKENLTSCKPILRTLVAFANAAGGTLIVGRKDDGTILGVEDILASEEKLTNVIADSIYPPLMPEIEIPSQG
;
A
#
# COMPACT_ATOMS: atom_id res chain seq x y z
N MET A 1 10.08 11.67 9.92
CA MET A 1 9.47 10.47 9.30
C MET A 1 10.52 9.82 8.42
N LEU A 2 10.46 8.50 8.22
CA LEU A 2 11.25 7.84 7.18
C LEU A 2 10.63 8.17 5.82
N ASN A 3 11.47 8.42 4.82
CA ASN A 3 11.00 8.61 3.45
C ASN A 3 10.76 7.24 2.80
N ILE A 4 9.94 7.19 1.74
CA ILE A 4 9.59 5.94 1.05
C ILE A 4 10.84 5.16 0.63
N GLU A 5 11.88 5.85 0.16
CA GLU A 5 13.17 5.25 -0.24
C GLU A 5 13.81 4.45 0.90
N GLU A 6 13.84 4.99 2.11
CA GLU A 6 14.37 4.29 3.29
C GLU A 6 13.50 3.08 3.64
N MET A 7 12.17 3.21 3.50
CA MET A 7 11.23 2.13 3.79
C MET A 7 11.33 0.96 2.81
N LEU A 8 11.71 1.21 1.55
CA LEU A 8 11.95 0.17 0.55
C LEU A 8 13.13 -0.76 0.92
N HIS A 9 14.02 -0.34 1.83
CA HIS A 9 15.13 -1.15 2.30
C HIS A 9 14.85 -1.87 3.63
N LEU A 10 13.71 -1.57 4.27
CA LEU A 10 13.33 -2.22 5.53
C LEU A 10 12.68 -3.59 5.28
N PRO A 11 12.80 -4.53 6.25
CA PRO A 11 12.02 -5.76 6.23
C PRO A 11 10.54 -5.47 6.51
N GLU A 12 9.68 -6.40 6.09
CA GLU A 12 8.27 -6.38 6.50
C GLU A 12 8.12 -6.48 8.01
N GLY A 13 7.07 -5.87 8.52
CA GLY A 13 6.79 -5.84 9.94
C GLY A 13 5.34 -5.52 10.22
N ARG A 14 5.05 -5.27 11.50
CA ARG A 14 3.69 -5.05 11.97
C ARG A 14 3.03 -3.79 11.40
N THR A 15 3.83 -2.82 10.97
CA THR A 15 3.37 -1.52 10.45
C THR A 15 3.87 -1.24 9.04
N LEU A 16 4.51 -2.21 8.38
CA LEU A 16 5.07 -2.07 7.05
C LEU A 16 4.88 -3.38 6.29
N GLU A 17 4.10 -3.36 5.22
CA GLU A 17 3.85 -4.53 4.38
C GLU A 17 4.08 -4.17 2.91
N PHE A 18 4.52 -5.15 2.12
CA PHE A 18 4.74 -4.97 0.69
C PHE A 18 3.73 -5.75 -0.15
N LYS A 19 3.42 -5.22 -1.33
CA LYS A 19 2.68 -5.90 -2.38
C LYS A 19 3.35 -5.66 -3.72
N GLU A 20 3.41 -6.71 -4.53
CA GLU A 20 4.00 -6.62 -5.87
C GLU A 20 3.16 -5.73 -6.79
N ASN A 21 1.83 -5.82 -6.71
CA ASN A 21 0.89 -5.12 -7.57
C ASN A 21 -0.55 -5.11 -6.98
N LEU A 22 -1.47 -4.45 -7.69
CA LEU A 22 -2.89 -4.33 -7.34
C LEU A 22 -3.79 -5.35 -8.07
N THR A 23 -3.25 -6.48 -8.52
CA THR A 23 -4.04 -7.48 -9.26
C THR A 23 -5.08 -8.12 -8.34
N SER A 24 -4.72 -8.39 -7.08
CA SER A 24 -5.63 -8.88 -6.05
C SER A 24 -5.85 -7.83 -4.96
N CYS A 25 -7.05 -7.25 -4.91
CA CYS A 25 -7.41 -6.25 -3.90
C CYS A 25 -7.73 -6.86 -2.52
N LYS A 26 -8.15 -8.12 -2.46
CA LYS A 26 -8.51 -8.79 -1.20
C LYS A 26 -7.38 -8.81 -0.14
N PRO A 27 -6.13 -9.20 -0.47
CA PRO A 27 -5.04 -9.14 0.51
C PRO A 27 -4.74 -7.71 0.95
N ILE A 28 -4.78 -6.74 0.02
CA ILE A 28 -4.58 -5.31 0.31
C ILE A 28 -5.61 -4.82 1.33
N LEU A 29 -6.90 -5.08 1.09
CA LEU A 29 -7.98 -4.69 1.99
C LEU A 29 -7.80 -5.30 3.38
N ARG A 30 -7.40 -6.58 3.46
CA ARG A 30 -7.14 -7.22 4.75
C ARG A 30 -6.02 -6.52 5.52
N THR A 31 -4.94 -6.15 4.84
CA THR A 31 -3.82 -5.43 5.44
C THR A 31 -4.22 -4.04 5.91
N LEU A 32 -4.97 -3.30 5.08
CA LEU A 32 -5.48 -1.98 5.44
C LEU A 32 -6.39 -2.02 6.67
N VAL A 33 -7.30 -3.00 6.74
CA VAL A 33 -8.15 -3.22 7.92
C VAL A 33 -7.32 -3.62 9.14
N ALA A 34 -6.29 -4.44 8.98
CA ALA A 34 -5.39 -4.81 10.07
C ALA A 34 -4.63 -3.60 10.61
N PHE A 35 -4.13 -2.72 9.74
CA PHE A 35 -3.46 -1.47 10.13
C PHE A 35 -4.42 -0.50 10.82
N ALA A 36 -5.62 -0.31 10.26
CA ALA A 36 -6.65 0.56 10.84
C ALA A 36 -7.10 0.12 12.24
N ASN A 37 -7.15 -1.19 12.49
CA ASN A 37 -7.46 -1.75 13.81
C ASN A 37 -6.26 -1.82 14.76
N ALA A 38 -5.05 -1.54 14.27
CA ALA A 38 -3.81 -1.55 15.05
C ALA A 38 -3.34 -0.10 15.31
N ALA A 39 -2.02 0.11 15.37
CA ALA A 39 -1.42 1.43 15.55
C ALA A 39 -1.26 2.21 14.24
N GLY A 40 -1.97 1.81 13.17
CA GLY A 40 -1.71 2.24 11.80
C GLY A 40 -0.60 1.43 11.12
N GLY A 41 -0.24 1.85 9.90
CA GLY A 41 0.81 1.22 9.11
C GLY A 41 0.87 1.76 7.69
N THR A 42 1.93 1.37 6.98
CA THR A 42 2.18 1.76 5.60
C THR A 42 2.20 0.52 4.72
N LEU A 43 1.44 0.56 3.63
CA LEU A 43 1.44 -0.46 2.60
C LEU A 43 2.17 0.10 1.39
N ILE A 44 3.26 -0.54 0.98
CA ILE A 44 3.99 -0.15 -0.23
C ILE A 44 3.67 -1.12 -1.36
N VAL A 45 3.23 -0.57 -2.49
CA VAL A 45 2.88 -1.34 -3.69
C VAL A 45 3.97 -1.14 -4.75
N GLY A 46 4.34 -2.21 -5.44
CA GLY A 46 5.42 -2.22 -6.43
C GLY A 46 6.74 -2.76 -5.90
N ARG A 47 6.73 -3.56 -4.83
CA ARG A 47 7.92 -4.27 -4.31
C ARG A 47 7.62 -5.75 -4.10
N LYS A 48 8.55 -6.62 -4.52
CA LYS A 48 8.52 -8.07 -4.26
C LYS A 48 9.08 -8.41 -2.88
N ASP A 49 8.70 -9.57 -2.36
CA ASP A 49 9.23 -10.14 -1.11
C ASP A 49 10.76 -10.31 -1.13
N ASP A 50 11.35 -10.57 -2.30
CA ASP A 50 12.81 -10.67 -2.50
C ASP A 50 13.52 -9.29 -2.48
N GLY A 51 12.77 -8.20 -2.31
CA GLY A 51 13.31 -6.84 -2.28
C GLY A 51 13.38 -6.15 -3.65
N THR A 52 13.07 -6.86 -4.74
CA THR A 52 13.00 -6.28 -6.09
C THR A 52 11.92 -5.20 -6.17
N ILE A 53 12.27 -4.01 -6.66
CA ILE A 53 11.33 -2.91 -6.91
C ILE A 53 10.81 -3.00 -8.35
N LEU A 54 9.50 -3.17 -8.50
CA LEU A 54 8.79 -3.24 -9.78
C LEU A 54 8.18 -1.90 -10.19
N GLY A 55 7.82 -1.06 -9.21
CA GLY A 55 7.03 0.14 -9.43
C GLY A 55 5.56 -0.15 -9.77
N VAL A 56 4.85 0.89 -10.20
CA VAL A 56 3.45 0.83 -10.62
C VAL A 56 3.35 1.51 -11.98
N GLU A 57 2.82 0.81 -12.99
CA GLU A 57 2.76 1.31 -14.37
C GLU A 57 1.76 2.46 -14.54
N ASP A 58 0.48 2.23 -14.22
CA ASP A 58 -0.57 3.26 -14.32
C ASP A 58 -0.97 3.74 -12.93
N ILE A 59 -0.33 4.81 -12.48
CA ILE A 59 -0.49 5.36 -11.13
C ILE A 59 -1.93 5.84 -10.90
N LEU A 60 -2.52 6.55 -11.88
CA LEU A 60 -3.86 7.12 -11.76
C LEU A 60 -4.93 6.03 -11.69
N ALA A 61 -4.89 5.04 -12.58
CA ALA A 61 -5.83 3.92 -12.53
C ALA A 61 -5.66 3.09 -11.26
N SER A 62 -4.42 2.95 -10.78
CA SER A 62 -4.10 2.25 -9.53
C SER A 62 -4.70 2.95 -8.31
N GLU A 63 -4.54 4.27 -8.23
CA GLU A 63 -5.11 5.11 -7.17
C GLU A 63 -6.64 5.06 -7.20
N GLU A 64 -7.26 5.26 -8.37
CA GLU A 64 -8.72 5.22 -8.53
C GLU A 64 -9.28 3.85 -8.11
N LYS A 65 -8.64 2.76 -8.55
CA LYS A 65 -9.04 1.40 -8.21
C LYS A 65 -8.94 1.14 -6.70
N LEU A 66 -7.85 1.58 -6.06
CA LEU A 66 -7.66 1.47 -4.62
C LEU A 66 -8.73 2.23 -3.85
N THR A 67 -8.96 3.49 -4.21
CA THR A 67 -9.95 4.33 -3.53
C THR A 67 -11.36 3.75 -3.65
N ASN A 68 -11.74 3.31 -4.85
CA ASN A 68 -13.04 2.70 -5.08
C ASN A 68 -13.22 1.41 -4.28
N VAL A 69 -12.23 0.51 -4.30
CA VAL A 69 -12.37 -0.78 -3.61
C VAL A 69 -12.37 -0.62 -2.09
N ILE A 70 -11.61 0.34 -1.56
CA ILE A 70 -11.58 0.65 -0.12
C ILE A 70 -12.94 1.19 0.32
N ALA A 71 -13.51 2.14 -0.43
CA ALA A 71 -14.80 2.75 -0.12
C ALA A 71 -15.95 1.74 -0.18
N ASP A 72 -15.91 0.79 -1.12
CA ASP A 72 -16.95 -0.23 -1.29
C ASP A 72 -16.83 -1.37 -0.26
N SER A 73 -15.59 -1.76 0.09
CA SER A 73 -15.34 -2.98 0.88
C SER A 73 -15.10 -2.77 2.38
N ILE A 74 -14.84 -1.56 2.85
CA ILE A 74 -14.49 -1.27 4.26
C ILE A 74 -15.54 -0.38 4.92
N TYR A 75 -16.08 -0.84 6.06
CA TYR A 75 -17.02 -0.08 6.90
C TYR A 75 -16.60 -0.14 8.38
N PRO A 76 -16.54 1.00 9.11
CA PRO A 76 -16.75 2.39 8.64
C PRO A 76 -15.71 2.81 7.58
N PRO A 77 -16.00 3.83 6.75
CA PRO A 77 -15.13 4.19 5.63
C PRO A 77 -13.71 4.53 6.10
N LEU A 78 -12.73 3.88 5.50
CA LEU A 78 -11.31 4.12 5.74
C LEU A 78 -10.79 5.16 4.74
N MET A 79 -10.14 6.20 5.24
CA MET A 79 -9.47 7.23 4.42
C MET A 79 -7.95 7.06 4.54
N PRO A 80 -7.31 6.32 3.62
CA PRO A 80 -5.85 6.21 3.60
C PRO A 80 -5.20 7.51 3.09
N GLU A 81 -3.99 7.79 3.56
CA GLU A 81 -3.11 8.75 2.93
C GLU A 81 -2.32 8.03 1.83
N ILE A 82 -2.42 8.53 0.59
CA ILE A 82 -1.73 7.96 -0.57
C ILE A 82 -0.61 8.92 -0.97
N GLU A 83 0.62 8.44 -0.91
CA GLU A 83 1.81 9.17 -1.36
C GLU A 83 2.38 8.49 -2.61
N ILE A 84 2.60 9.29 -3.66
CA ILE A 84 3.18 8.84 -4.92
C ILE A 84 4.54 9.53 -5.07
N PRO A 85 5.66 8.85 -4.80
CA PRO A 85 6.97 9.42 -5.02
C PRO A 85 7.26 9.45 -6.52
N SER A 86 7.38 10.65 -7.08
CA SER A 86 7.95 10.85 -8.41
C SER A 86 9.46 10.59 -8.34
N GLN A 87 9.95 9.63 -9.14
CA GLN A 87 11.37 9.55 -9.46
C GLN A 87 11.69 10.78 -10.34
N GLY A 88 12.28 11.81 -9.72
CA GLY A 88 12.82 12.98 -10.41
C GLY A 88 14.15 12.68 -11.08
#